data_AF-A0A820PIG3-F1
#
_entry.id   AF-A0A820PIG3-F1
#
_cell.length_a   1.000
_cell.length_b   1.000
_cell.length_c   1.000
_cell.angle_alpha   90.00
_cell.angle_beta   90.00
_cell.angle_gamma   90.00
#
_symmetry.space_group_name_H-M   'P 1'
#
loop_
_entity.id
_entity.type
_entity.pdbx_description
1 polymer ?
#
loop_
_entity_poly.entity_id
_entity_poly.type
_entity_poly.pdbx_seq_one_letter_code
_entity_poly.pdbx_strand_id
1 'polypeptide(L)'
;SYYQDFRRRIISLFGYQFRMFTPGMVLNLIQQGVFPEIKEPFTASLIEQSFTDYDLRRLESYTRNLVDYHLILDLIPTLARLFYLNRLPIQLTVIQMALIAGIGLQYKTIEQLEKELNLPQSQLLALFNKLIKKIIDLINSTQETEIGKTFVNSLDAVNMQPL
;
A
#
# COMPACT_ATOMS: atom_id res chain seq x y z
N SER A 1 -19.57 9.86 4.14
CA SER A 1 -20.01 10.52 2.88
C SER A 1 -20.27 9.47 1.81
N TYR A 2 -21.25 9.67 0.91
CA TYR A 2 -21.59 8.76 -0.20
C TYR A 2 -20.35 8.33 -1.01
N TYR A 3 -19.44 9.27 -1.29
CA TYR A 3 -18.21 9.00 -2.06
C TYR A 3 -17.25 8.04 -1.36
N GLN A 4 -17.17 8.07 -0.03
CA GLN A 4 -16.32 7.15 0.75
C GLN A 4 -16.87 5.72 0.70
N ASP A 5 -18.19 5.56 0.80
CA ASP A 5 -18.85 4.25 0.71
C ASP A 5 -18.75 3.68 -0.71
N PHE A 6 -19.02 4.50 -1.73
CA PHE A 6 -18.81 4.11 -3.12
C PHE A 6 -17.38 3.63 -3.38
N ARG A 7 -16.37 4.37 -2.87
CA ARG A 7 -14.96 4.00 -3.00
C ARG A 7 -14.63 2.65 -2.35
N ARG A 8 -15.12 2.40 -1.14
CA ARG A 8 -14.93 1.11 -0.46
C ARG A 8 -15.55 -0.05 -1.25
N ARG A 9 -16.76 0.16 -1.76
CA ARG A 9 -17.49 -0.84 -2.56
C ARG A 9 -16.81 -1.12 -3.88
N ILE A 10 -16.44 -0.08 -4.65
CA ILE A 10 -15.81 -0.28 -5.96
C ILE A 10 -14.46 -0.99 -5.85
N ILE A 11 -13.67 -0.68 -4.83
CA ILE A 11 -12.40 -1.36 -4.53
C ILE A 11 -12.62 -2.86 -4.31
N SER A 12 -13.69 -3.22 -3.58
CA SER A 12 -14.04 -4.62 -3.32
C SER A 12 -14.55 -5.34 -4.56
N LEU A 13 -15.13 -4.61 -5.52
CA LEU A 13 -15.69 -5.16 -6.75
C LEU A 13 -14.63 -5.39 -7.85
N PHE A 14 -13.45 -4.76 -7.78
CA PHE A 14 -12.41 -4.89 -8.81
C PHE A 14 -11.94 -6.31 -9.09
N GLY A 15 -12.00 -7.20 -8.08
CA GLY A 15 -11.64 -8.61 -8.23
C GLY A 15 -12.69 -9.47 -8.93
N TYR A 16 -13.90 -8.95 -9.14
CA TYR A 16 -15.02 -9.67 -9.76
C TYR A 16 -15.12 -9.33 -11.25
N GLN A 17 -16.30 -8.88 -11.70
CA GLN A 17 -16.58 -8.54 -13.11
C GLN A 17 -15.60 -7.50 -13.69
N PHE A 18 -15.09 -6.60 -12.84
CA PHE A 18 -14.16 -5.54 -13.23
C PHE A 18 -12.71 -6.01 -13.42
N ARG A 19 -12.39 -7.28 -13.16
CA ARG A 19 -11.10 -7.88 -13.50
C ARG A 19 -10.82 -7.84 -15.01
N MET A 20 -11.88 -7.85 -15.82
CA MET A 20 -11.81 -7.79 -17.29
C MET A 20 -11.34 -6.42 -17.80
N PHE A 21 -11.40 -5.37 -16.99
CA PHE A 21 -11.00 -4.03 -17.41
C PHE A 21 -9.50 -3.83 -17.33
N THR A 22 -8.96 -2.95 -18.18
CA THR A 22 -7.54 -2.59 -18.08
C THR A 22 -7.28 -1.82 -16.76
N PRO A 23 -6.09 -1.94 -16.16
CA PRO A 23 -5.73 -1.20 -14.97
C PRO A 23 -5.90 0.31 -15.16
N GLY A 24 -5.64 0.83 -16.37
CA GLY A 24 -5.88 2.24 -16.71
C GLY A 24 -7.35 2.65 -16.59
N MET A 25 -8.30 1.80 -17.00
CA MET A 25 -9.73 2.06 -16.78
C MET A 25 -10.10 2.08 -15.30
N VAL A 26 -9.54 1.17 -14.51
CA VAL A 26 -9.70 1.14 -13.05
C VAL A 26 -9.15 2.43 -12.42
N LEU A 27 -7.98 2.88 -12.85
CA LEU A 27 -7.41 4.15 -12.40
C LEU A 27 -8.34 5.32 -12.71
N ASN A 28 -8.91 5.39 -13.91
CA ASN A 28 -9.84 6.46 -14.26
C ASN A 28 -11.10 6.43 -13.39
N LEU A 29 -11.68 5.24 -13.15
CA LEU A 29 -12.86 5.10 -12.28
C LEU A 29 -12.59 5.53 -10.83
N ILE A 30 -11.38 5.30 -10.34
CA ILE A 30 -10.97 5.74 -9.01
C ILE A 30 -10.64 7.23 -9.02
N GLN A 31 -9.87 7.74 -9.99
CA GLN A 31 -9.38 9.13 -10.02
C GLN A 31 -10.47 10.15 -10.37
N GLN A 32 -11.48 9.78 -11.17
CA GLN A 32 -12.64 10.65 -11.42
C GLN A 32 -13.50 10.87 -10.17
N GLY A 33 -13.32 10.04 -9.15
CA GLY A 33 -13.63 10.44 -7.79
C GLY A 33 -12.54 11.41 -7.31
N VAL A 34 -12.79 12.73 -7.41
CA VAL A 34 -12.05 13.73 -6.62
C VAL A 34 -12.40 13.47 -5.15
N PHE A 35 -11.79 12.43 -4.59
CA PHE A 35 -12.06 12.01 -3.24
C PHE A 35 -11.40 13.05 -2.34
N PRO A 36 -12.16 13.73 -1.47
CA PRO A 36 -11.57 14.66 -0.52
C PRO A 36 -10.46 13.94 0.24
N GLU A 37 -9.34 14.63 0.47
CA GLU A 37 -8.23 14.15 1.28
C GLU A 37 -8.72 13.82 2.68
N ILE A 38 -9.25 12.62 2.90
CA ILE A 38 -9.47 12.10 4.24
C ILE A 38 -8.12 11.54 4.67
N LYS A 39 -7.27 12.44 5.14
CA LYS A 39 -6.01 12.14 5.81
C LYS A 39 -6.33 11.63 7.22
N GLU A 40 -6.92 10.43 7.30
CA GLU A 40 -6.76 9.71 8.57
C GLU A 40 -5.26 9.39 8.71
N PRO A 41 -4.66 9.70 9.87
CA PRO A 41 -3.23 9.59 10.05
C PRO A 41 -2.82 8.13 9.86
N PHE A 42 -1.78 7.92 9.05
CA PHE A 42 -1.10 6.64 9.00
C PHE A 42 -0.30 6.50 10.31
N THR A 43 -0.71 5.56 11.15
CA THR A 43 -0.21 5.37 12.54
C THR A 43 0.36 3.96 12.69
N ALA A 44 1.22 3.74 13.70
CA ALA A 44 1.74 2.39 13.96
C ALA A 44 0.61 1.43 14.36
N SER A 45 -0.41 1.90 15.09
CA SER A 45 -1.58 1.07 15.40
C SER A 45 -2.30 0.56 14.13
N LEU A 46 -2.40 1.37 13.07
CA LEU A 46 -2.96 0.91 11.80
C LEU A 46 -2.07 -0.14 11.12
N ILE A 47 -0.75 0.02 11.23
CA ILE A 47 0.23 -0.95 10.70
C ILE A 47 0.08 -2.29 11.43
N GLU A 48 0.06 -2.28 12.76
CA GLU A 48 -0.08 -3.47 13.62
C GLU A 48 -1.42 -4.20 13.40
N GLN A 49 -2.50 -3.46 13.13
CA GLN A 49 -3.79 -4.04 12.78
C GLN A 49 -3.81 -4.68 11.38
N SER A 50 -2.93 -4.24 10.48
CA SER A 50 -2.93 -4.65 9.07
C SER A 50 -1.91 -5.73 8.75
N PHE A 51 -0.78 -5.78 9.46
CA PHE A 51 0.36 -6.65 9.17
C PHE A 51 0.98 -7.21 10.45
N THR A 52 1.41 -8.46 10.38
CA THR A 52 2.28 -9.03 11.42
C THR A 52 3.73 -8.65 11.18
N ASP A 53 4.58 -8.73 12.21
CA ASP A 53 6.03 -8.52 12.06
C ASP A 53 6.65 -9.45 11.00
N TYR A 54 6.11 -10.66 10.87
CA TYR A 54 6.55 -11.62 9.85
C TYR A 54 6.21 -11.15 8.44
N ASP A 55 5.04 -10.56 8.23
CA ASP A 55 4.62 -9.99 6.95
C ASP A 55 5.52 -8.81 6.57
N LEU A 56 5.84 -7.94 7.52
CA LEU A 56 6.77 -6.82 7.29
C LEU A 56 8.16 -7.31 6.89
N ARG A 57 8.69 -8.34 7.56
CA ARG A 57 9.96 -8.98 7.19
C ARG A 57 9.95 -9.60 5.79
N ARG A 58 8.82 -10.20 5.37
CA ARG A 58 8.66 -10.74 4.00
C ARG A 58 8.71 -9.61 2.97
N LEU A 59 8.01 -8.51 3.21
CA LEU A 59 8.05 -7.33 2.35
C LEU A 59 9.46 -6.73 2.27
N GLU A 60 10.17 -6.61 3.38
CA GLU A 60 11.57 -6.17 3.39
C GLU A 60 12.50 -7.11 2.62
N SER A 61 12.34 -8.42 2.80
CA SER A 61 13.14 -9.42 2.11
C SER A 61 12.94 -9.31 0.59
N TYR A 62 11.70 -9.04 0.15
CA TYR A 62 11.41 -8.81 -1.26
C TYR A 62 12.08 -7.53 -1.78
N THR A 63 12.01 -6.41 -1.05
CA THR A 63 12.64 -5.14 -1.50
C THR A 63 14.17 -5.24 -1.58
N ARG A 64 14.77 -6.15 -0.81
CA ARG A 64 16.21 -6.50 -0.88
C ARG A 64 16.55 -7.55 -1.95
N ASN A 65 15.58 -7.99 -2.75
CA ASN A 65 15.71 -9.04 -3.76
C ASN A 65 16.17 -10.40 -3.18
N LEU A 66 15.85 -10.68 -1.92
CA LEU A 66 16.20 -11.95 -1.26
C LEU A 66 15.16 -13.04 -1.51
N VAL A 67 13.93 -12.64 -1.86
CA VAL A 67 12.81 -13.54 -2.15
C VAL A 67 12.09 -13.07 -3.42
N ASP A 68 11.42 -14.01 -4.06
CA ASP A 68 10.57 -13.75 -5.23
C ASP A 68 9.23 -13.09 -4.83
N TYR A 69 8.62 -12.36 -5.77
CA TYR A 69 7.38 -11.60 -5.54
C TYR A 69 6.18 -12.48 -5.15
N HIS A 70 6.15 -13.76 -5.56
CA HIS A 70 5.09 -14.69 -5.17
C HIS A 70 5.00 -14.83 -3.63
N LEU A 71 6.12 -14.65 -2.91
CA LEU A 71 6.14 -14.69 -1.45
C LEU A 71 5.56 -13.45 -0.77
N ILE A 72 5.02 -12.48 -1.50
CA ILE A 72 4.31 -11.34 -0.87
C ILE A 72 2.92 -11.13 -1.47
N LEU A 73 2.48 -11.97 -2.41
CA LEU A 73 1.23 -11.77 -3.17
C LEU A 73 -0.01 -11.71 -2.29
N ASP A 74 -0.04 -12.47 -1.20
CA ASP A 74 -1.09 -12.46 -0.18
C ASP A 74 -1.22 -11.11 0.56
N LEU A 75 -0.14 -10.33 0.63
CA LEU A 75 -0.09 -9.03 1.31
C LEU A 75 -0.52 -7.87 0.40
N ILE A 76 -0.39 -8.04 -0.91
CA ILE A 76 -0.63 -6.97 -1.89
C ILE A 76 -2.06 -6.44 -1.89
N PRO A 77 -3.12 -7.27 -1.73
CA PRO A 77 -4.48 -6.77 -1.64
C PRO A 77 -4.68 -5.79 -0.47
N THR A 78 -4.03 -6.04 0.68
CA THR A 78 -4.10 -5.13 1.84
C THR A 78 -3.39 -3.82 1.56
N LEU A 79 -2.17 -3.87 0.98
CA LEU A 79 -1.44 -2.68 0.57
C LEU A 79 -2.21 -1.84 -0.46
N ALA A 80 -2.80 -2.50 -1.46
CA ALA A 80 -3.60 -1.85 -2.48
C ALA A 80 -4.83 -1.17 -1.87
N ARG A 81 -5.55 -1.84 -0.95
CA ARG A 81 -6.67 -1.24 -0.23
C ARG A 81 -6.25 -0.02 0.57
N LEU A 82 -5.16 -0.10 1.34
CA LEU A 82 -4.68 1.04 2.14
C LEU A 82 -4.30 2.23 1.25
N PHE A 83 -3.62 1.99 0.12
CA PHE A 83 -3.28 3.03 -0.85
C PHE A 83 -4.54 3.65 -1.45
N TYR A 84 -5.42 2.82 -2.02
CA TYR A 84 -6.64 3.27 -2.66
C TYR A 84 -7.74 3.68 -1.70
N LEU A 85 -7.55 3.65 -0.38
CA LEU A 85 -8.43 4.30 0.60
C LEU A 85 -7.82 5.59 1.17
N ASN A 86 -6.75 6.12 0.54
CA ASN A 86 -6.00 7.29 1.01
C ASN A 86 -5.43 7.12 2.43
N ARG A 87 -5.15 5.88 2.86
CA ARG A 87 -4.52 5.60 4.15
C ARG A 87 -2.99 5.58 4.07
N LEU A 88 -2.42 5.37 2.89
CA LEU A 88 -0.98 5.45 2.66
C LEU A 88 -0.61 6.82 2.05
N PRO A 89 0.05 7.73 2.79
CA PRO A 89 0.50 9.03 2.30
C PRO A 89 1.74 8.92 1.40
N ILE A 90 1.68 8.11 0.34
CA ILE A 90 2.76 7.95 -0.64
C ILE A 90 2.34 8.46 -2.02
N GLN A 91 3.31 8.96 -2.78
CA GLN A 91 3.11 9.32 -4.18
C GLN A 91 3.67 8.23 -5.10
N LEU A 92 2.79 7.71 -5.95
CA LEU A 92 3.10 6.69 -6.95
C LEU A 92 2.95 7.27 -8.35
N THR A 93 3.79 6.81 -9.27
CA THR A 93 3.60 7.13 -10.70
C THR A 93 2.34 6.45 -11.23
N VAL A 94 1.81 6.92 -12.36
CA VAL A 94 0.63 6.31 -13.00
C VAL A 94 0.81 4.81 -13.24
N ILE A 95 1.99 4.40 -13.69
CA ILE A 95 2.31 2.98 -13.93
C ILE A 95 2.36 2.20 -12.60
N GLN A 96 2.95 2.78 -11.55
CA GLN A 96 2.98 2.15 -10.23
C GLN A 96 1.57 1.99 -9.64
N MET A 97 0.69 2.98 -9.81
CA MET A 97 -0.72 2.87 -9.44
C MET A 97 -1.41 1.75 -10.24
N ALA A 98 -1.25 1.72 -11.56
CA ALA A 98 -1.82 0.67 -12.39
C ALA A 98 -1.36 -0.73 -11.96
N LEU A 99 -0.08 -0.89 -11.61
CA LEU A 99 0.49 -2.15 -11.14
C LEU A 99 -0.15 -2.62 -9.83
N ILE A 100 -0.22 -1.76 -8.81
CA ILE A 100 -0.80 -2.15 -7.51
C ILE A 100 -2.31 -2.40 -7.61
N ALA A 101 -3.04 -1.68 -8.48
CA ALA A 101 -4.43 -2.00 -8.78
C ALA A 101 -4.58 -3.35 -9.48
N GLY A 102 -3.77 -3.59 -10.52
CA GLY A 102 -3.82 -4.81 -11.31
C GLY A 102 -3.56 -6.05 -10.47
N ILE A 103 -2.50 -6.03 -9.66
CA ILE A 103 -2.11 -7.17 -8.82
C ILE A 103 -3.01 -7.25 -7.59
N GLY A 104 -3.17 -6.15 -6.84
CA GLY A 104 -3.81 -6.16 -5.53
C GLY A 104 -5.33 -6.10 -5.53
N LEU A 105 -5.94 -5.44 -6.53
CA LEU A 105 -7.39 -5.28 -6.59
C LEU A 105 -8.04 -6.15 -7.68
N GLN A 106 -7.38 -6.33 -8.83
CA GLN A 106 -7.90 -7.14 -9.93
C GLN A 106 -7.34 -8.57 -9.95
N TYR A 107 -6.38 -8.91 -9.08
CA TYR A 107 -5.76 -10.24 -9.01
C TYR A 107 -5.22 -10.70 -10.38
N LYS A 108 -4.60 -9.79 -11.12
CA LYS A 108 -3.93 -10.09 -12.40
C LYS A 108 -2.51 -10.58 -12.16
N THR A 109 -2.10 -11.47 -13.04
CA THR A 109 -0.72 -11.97 -13.12
C THR A 109 0.19 -10.95 -13.81
N ILE A 110 1.50 -11.07 -13.62
CA ILE A 110 2.48 -10.18 -14.27
C ILE A 110 2.42 -10.34 -15.80
N GLU A 111 2.16 -11.55 -16.29
CA GLU A 111 2.01 -11.89 -17.70
C GLU A 111 0.79 -11.19 -18.32
N GLN A 112 -0.31 -11.08 -17.58
CA GLN A 112 -1.48 -10.32 -18.02
C GLN A 112 -1.17 -8.82 -18.08
N LEU A 113 -0.47 -8.31 -17.05
CA LEU A 113 -0.12 -6.90 -16.96
C LEU A 113 0.92 -6.47 -18.00
N GLU A 114 1.83 -7.36 -18.39
CA GLU A 114 2.77 -7.13 -19.49
C GLU A 114 2.03 -6.77 -20.79
N LYS A 115 0.99 -7.54 -21.14
CA LYS A 115 0.19 -7.31 -22.36
C LYS A 115 -0.63 -6.03 -22.27
N GLU A 116 -1.18 -5.73 -21.11
CA GLU A 116 -2.08 -4.59 -20.92
C GLU A 116 -1.35 -3.26 -20.75
N LEU A 117 -0.15 -3.28 -20.15
CA LEU A 117 0.68 -2.10 -19.95
C LEU A 117 1.71 -1.91 -21.05
N ASN A 118 1.91 -2.92 -21.92
CA ASN A 118 2.89 -2.93 -23.00
C ASN A 118 4.31 -2.66 -22.51
N LEU A 119 4.71 -3.35 -21.43
CA LEU A 119 6.03 -3.23 -20.80
C LEU A 119 6.59 -4.62 -20.49
N PRO A 120 7.90 -4.86 -20.68
CA PRO A 120 8.52 -6.14 -20.34
C PRO A 120 8.32 -6.53 -18.88
N GLN A 121 8.14 -7.82 -18.59
CA GLN A 121 7.94 -8.32 -17.22
C GLN A 121 9.03 -7.87 -16.24
N SER A 122 10.30 -7.88 -16.68
CA SER A 122 11.43 -7.43 -15.86
C SER A 122 11.30 -5.98 -15.42
N GLN A 123 10.78 -5.11 -16.28
CA GLN A 123 10.50 -3.72 -15.97
C GLN A 123 9.32 -3.59 -15.01
N LEU A 124 8.26 -4.38 -15.20
CA LEU A 124 7.11 -4.40 -14.28
C LEU A 124 7.53 -4.84 -12.87
N LEU A 125 8.32 -5.90 -12.75
CA LEU A 125 8.85 -6.39 -11.48
C LEU A 125 9.77 -5.36 -10.82
N ALA A 126 10.62 -4.67 -11.58
CA ALA A 126 11.46 -3.60 -11.06
C ALA A 126 10.63 -2.41 -10.54
N LEU A 127 9.58 -2.02 -11.25
CA LEU A 127 8.65 -0.96 -10.81
C LEU A 127 7.84 -1.38 -9.59
N PHE A 128 7.45 -2.65 -9.52
CA PHE A 128 6.75 -3.24 -8.38
C PHE A 128 7.64 -3.28 -7.13
N ASN A 129 8.90 -3.73 -7.26
CA ASN A 129 9.88 -3.67 -6.18
C ASN A 129 10.08 -2.23 -5.66
N LYS A 130 10.25 -1.25 -6.56
CA LYS A 130 10.34 0.18 -6.20
C LYS A 130 9.09 0.68 -5.47
N LEU A 131 7.91 0.19 -5.85
CA LEU A 131 6.65 0.53 -5.18
C LEU A 131 6.61 -0.05 -3.76
N ILE A 132 6.95 -1.33 -3.58
CA ILE A 132 6.94 -1.98 -2.25
C ILE A 132 7.98 -1.32 -1.35
N LYS A 133 9.14 -0.95 -1.90
CA LYS A 133 10.17 -0.22 -1.16
C LYS A 133 9.66 1.10 -0.59
N LYS A 134 8.97 1.93 -1.39
CA LYS A 134 8.37 3.18 -0.91
C LYS A 134 7.38 2.97 0.25
N ILE A 135 6.62 1.88 0.21
CA ILE A 135 5.66 1.53 1.27
C ILE A 135 6.41 1.15 2.55
N ILE A 136 7.44 0.31 2.43
CA ILE A 136 8.24 -0.14 3.57
C ILE A 136 9.00 1.01 4.22
N ASP A 137 9.60 1.89 3.41
CA ASP A 137 10.29 3.09 3.92
C ASP A 137 9.33 3.97 4.73
N LEU A 138 8.07 4.13 4.28
CA LEU A 138 7.04 4.85 5.03
C LEU A 138 6.65 4.14 6.35
N ILE A 139 6.46 2.81 6.31
CA ILE A 139 6.12 2.00 7.50
C ILE A 139 7.20 2.17 8.57
N ASN A 140 8.47 2.01 8.19
CA ASN A 140 9.61 2.11 9.11
C ASN A 140 9.71 3.52 9.71
N SER A 141 9.61 4.56 8.88
CA SER A 141 9.60 5.96 9.36
C SER A 141 8.46 6.26 10.34
N THR A 142 7.29 5.66 10.12
CA THR A 142 6.13 5.83 11.01
C THR A 142 6.36 5.16 12.37
N GLN A 143 6.89 3.93 12.37
CA GLN A 143 7.21 3.19 13.59
C GLN A 143 8.33 3.88 14.40
N GLU A 144 9.40 4.34 13.73
CA GLU A 144 10.50 5.08 14.38
C GLU A 144 10.00 6.36 15.07
N THR A 145 9.08 7.08 14.44
CA THR A 145 8.48 8.31 14.99
C THR A 145 7.66 8.03 16.26
N GLU A 146 6.90 6.93 16.30
CA GLU A 146 6.13 6.56 17.50
C GLU A 146 7.02 6.08 18.66
N ILE A 147 8.07 5.32 18.35
CA ILE A 147 9.07 4.90 19.33
C ILE A 147 9.73 6.14 19.96
N GLY A 148 10.17 7.11 19.13
CA GLY A 148 10.76 8.36 19.61
C GLY A 148 9.83 9.15 20.55
N LYS A 149 8.54 9.26 20.21
CA LYS A 149 7.53 9.91 21.07
C LYS A 149 7.35 9.18 22.41
N THR A 150 7.32 7.85 22.37
CA THR A 150 7.16 7.03 23.59
C THR A 150 8.36 7.19 24.52
N PHE A 151 9.59 7.20 23.98
CA PHE A 151 10.80 7.44 24.76
C PHE A 151 10.82 8.85 25.39
N VAL A 152 10.51 9.91 24.64
CA VAL A 152 10.47 11.29 25.18
C VAL A 152 9.44 11.42 26.29
N ASN A 153 8.22 10.92 26.09
CA ASN A 153 7.17 10.96 27.13
C ASN A 153 7.58 10.22 28.41
N SER A 154 8.36 9.13 28.29
CA SER A 154 8.85 8.39 29.46
C SER A 154 9.92 9.15 30.24
N LEU A 155 10.77 9.95 29.58
CA LEU A 155 11.77 10.79 30.23
C LEU A 155 11.13 11.98 30.95
N ASP A 156 10.12 12.60 30.35
CA ASP A 156 9.38 13.71 30.97
C ASP A 156 8.57 13.26 32.19
N ALA A 157 8.03 12.03 32.18
CA ALA A 157 7.34 11.44 33.32
C ALA A 157 8.27 11.12 34.51
N VAL A 158 9.53 10.76 34.25
CA VAL A 158 10.54 10.51 35.29
C VAL A 158 11.05 11.83 35.90
N ASN A 159 11.12 12.91 35.11
CA ASN A 159 11.57 14.23 35.57
C ASN A 159 10.49 15.04 36.34
N MET A 160 9.24 14.57 36.39
CA MET A 160 8.13 15.25 37.09
C MET A 160 7.78 14.66 38.47
N GLN A 161 8.56 13.72 39.01
CA GLN A 161 8.40 13.29 40.40
C GLN A 161 9.02 14.34 41.34
N PRO A 162 8.24 15.07 42.17
CA PRO A 162 8.82 15.91 43.20
C PRO A 162 9.39 15.02 44.32
N LEU A 163 10.60 15.35 44.77
CA LEU A 163 11.19 14.86 46.03
C LEU A 163 10.37 15.31 47.25
#